data_AF-A0A7Y6IU44-F1
#
_entry.id   AF-A0A7Y6IU44-F1
#
_cell.length_a   1.000
_cell.length_b   1.000
_cell.length_c   1.000
_cell.angle_alpha   90.00
_cell.angle_beta   90.00
_cell.angle_gamma   90.00
#
_symmetry.space_group_name_H-M   'P 1'
#
loop_
_entity.id
_entity.type
_entity.pdbx_description
1 polymer ?
#
loop_
_entity_poly.entity_id
_entity_poly.type
_entity_poly.pdbx_seq_one_letter_code
_entity_poly.pdbx_strand_id
1 'polypeptide(L)'
;MINDASAHYQYLLNGALEPISDALTWTVIQPMTGTPTLAELLERMGLQESDLEPARPVDLTGELEEGMFIGRSGSSFVVVEPNGYQTALQEVLLRLSTGARACSVSWGATTPGDLQYAVYGRLVTSLAIHSPDWRYGAQPHALDEELTVLEQVTAPEPGHPDLHTAAAMAVVEAATGVRLDLDWLAQPHAVVRREAKVPRPDVPSGGIVGLDPDLDARLRLADPSVQAHAVQRAVTEVLTQHELLNDPAVRAGLELLAAGQVTADPPGLTGRDSLTSRLQVDYEARRFEVHPDQDPRRARWQAAQALASAFKPHWYDVFQPLVHAYFAAGDQWPSVRRAVKGLLG
;
A
#
# COMPACT_ATOMS: atom_id res chain seq x y z
N MET A 1 -24.00 15.06 11.52
CA MET A 1 -22.70 15.37 10.86
C MET A 1 -21.95 14.10 10.49
N ILE A 2 -21.55 13.24 11.44
CA ILE A 2 -20.81 11.99 11.16
C ILE A 2 -21.58 11.00 10.26
N ASN A 3 -22.84 10.69 10.61
CA ASN A 3 -23.69 9.82 9.77
C ASN A 3 -23.98 10.43 8.39
N ASP A 4 -23.98 11.77 8.28
CA ASP A 4 -24.22 12.47 7.01
C ASP A 4 -23.01 12.36 6.07
N ALA A 5 -21.78 12.35 6.61
CA ALA A 5 -20.55 12.16 5.83
C ALA A 5 -20.44 10.73 5.30
N SER A 6 -20.68 9.71 6.14
CA SER A 6 -20.66 8.31 5.66
C SER A 6 -21.74 8.04 4.61
N ALA A 7 -22.98 8.51 4.84
CA ALA A 7 -24.05 8.37 3.85
C ALA A 7 -23.73 9.07 2.52
N HIS A 8 -23.07 10.24 2.57
CA HIS A 8 -22.57 10.92 1.38
C HIS A 8 -21.56 10.08 0.62
N TYR A 9 -20.56 9.52 1.30
CA TYR A 9 -19.55 8.71 0.63
C TYR A 9 -20.09 7.38 0.12
N GLN A 10 -21.06 6.77 0.79
CA GLN A 10 -21.78 5.61 0.24
C GLN A 10 -22.52 5.98 -1.06
N TYR A 11 -23.22 7.12 -1.08
CA TYR A 11 -23.89 7.60 -2.29
C TYR A 11 -22.89 7.89 -3.42
N LEU A 12 -21.75 8.49 -3.08
CA LEU A 12 -20.71 8.82 -4.06
C LEU A 12 -20.08 7.55 -4.65
N LEU A 13 -19.77 6.56 -3.81
CA LEU A 13 -19.19 5.28 -4.20
C LEU A 13 -20.16 4.45 -5.04
N ASN A 14 -21.41 4.32 -4.62
CA ASN A 14 -22.45 3.52 -5.30
C ASN A 14 -23.11 4.24 -6.48
N GLY A 15 -22.52 5.35 -6.94
CA GLY A 15 -23.12 6.21 -7.95
C GLY A 15 -22.08 6.78 -8.90
N ALA A 16 -21.45 7.89 -8.51
CA ALA A 16 -20.54 8.61 -9.39
C ALA A 16 -19.18 7.93 -9.56
N LEU A 17 -18.70 7.23 -8.52
CA LEU A 17 -17.39 6.58 -8.55
C LEU A 17 -17.44 5.10 -8.96
N GLU A 18 -18.60 4.43 -8.84
CA GLU A 18 -18.81 3.03 -9.26
C GLU A 18 -18.33 2.76 -10.71
N PRO A 19 -18.64 3.61 -11.71
CA PRO A 19 -18.35 3.27 -13.11
C PRO A 19 -16.88 3.44 -13.51
N ILE A 20 -16.07 4.13 -12.69
CA ILE A 20 -14.81 4.71 -13.16
C ILE A 20 -13.57 4.11 -12.53
N SER A 21 -13.72 3.26 -11.51
CA SER A 21 -12.55 2.69 -10.87
C SER A 21 -12.78 1.42 -10.06
N ASP A 22 -11.97 0.41 -10.36
CA ASP A 22 -11.79 -0.75 -9.49
C ASP A 22 -10.97 -0.41 -8.24
N ALA A 23 -10.24 0.73 -8.24
CA ALA A 23 -9.34 1.12 -7.17
C ALA A 23 -9.11 2.64 -7.14
N LEU A 24 -9.44 3.33 -6.05
CA LEU A 24 -9.26 4.78 -5.97
C LEU A 24 -8.32 5.15 -4.83
N THR A 25 -7.49 6.18 -5.07
CA THR A 25 -6.77 6.88 -4.01
C THR A 25 -7.28 8.31 -3.91
N TRP A 26 -7.60 8.75 -2.69
CA TRP A 26 -7.94 10.12 -2.38
C TRP A 26 -7.01 10.65 -1.29
N THR A 27 -6.28 11.71 -1.62
CA THR A 27 -5.30 12.32 -0.72
C THR A 27 -5.57 13.81 -0.54
N VAL A 28 -5.63 14.25 0.71
CA VAL A 28 -5.76 15.66 1.09
C VAL A 28 -4.44 16.13 1.69
N ILE A 29 -3.89 17.23 1.17
CA ILE A 29 -2.65 17.84 1.63
C ILE A 29 -2.97 19.25 2.13
N GLN A 30 -2.69 19.51 3.41
CA GLN A 30 -2.98 20.78 4.06
C GLN A 30 -1.68 21.45 4.49
N PRO A 31 -1.22 22.47 3.72
CA PRO A 31 0.00 23.20 4.05
C PRO A 31 -0.13 23.87 5.41
N MET A 32 0.92 23.73 6.24
CA MET A 32 0.98 24.37 7.57
C MET A 32 2.06 25.45 7.61
N THR A 33 3.09 25.34 6.76
CA THR A 33 4.17 26.32 6.62
C THR A 33 4.31 26.72 5.16
N GLY A 34 3.81 27.92 4.81
CA GLY A 34 3.75 28.39 3.43
C GLY A 34 2.70 27.63 2.61
N THR A 35 2.44 28.10 1.39
CA THR A 35 1.62 27.37 0.42
C THR A 35 2.54 26.85 -0.66
N PRO A 36 2.76 25.52 -0.78
CA PRO A 36 3.54 24.98 -1.87
C PRO A 36 2.85 25.27 -3.19
N THR A 37 3.65 25.52 -4.21
CA THR A 37 3.24 25.57 -5.60
C THR A 37 2.85 24.18 -6.10
N LEU A 38 2.10 24.13 -7.20
CA LEU A 38 1.81 22.85 -7.87
C LEU A 38 3.11 22.15 -8.29
N ALA A 39 4.10 22.89 -8.78
CA ALA A 39 5.41 22.37 -9.16
C ALA A 39 6.13 21.67 -8.00
N GLU A 40 6.15 22.29 -6.81
CA GLU A 40 6.74 21.68 -5.61
C GLU A 40 6.00 20.41 -5.17
N LEU A 41 4.67 20.35 -5.35
CA LEU A 41 3.90 19.14 -5.08
C LEU A 41 4.23 18.02 -6.08
N LEU A 42 4.30 18.35 -7.37
CA LEU A 42 4.71 17.42 -8.41
C LEU A 42 6.10 16.85 -8.11
N GLU A 43 7.08 17.70 -7.77
CA GLU A 43 8.43 17.24 -7.42
C GLU A 43 8.43 16.30 -6.20
N ARG A 44 7.61 16.59 -5.17
CA ARG A 44 7.44 15.69 -4.01
C ARG A 44 6.88 14.35 -4.42
N MET A 45 5.99 14.30 -5.42
CA MET A 45 5.45 13.07 -6.01
C MET A 45 6.43 12.36 -6.95
N GLY A 46 7.56 12.99 -7.29
CA GLY A 46 8.51 12.48 -8.29
C GLY A 46 8.12 12.79 -9.74
N LEU A 47 7.28 13.81 -9.92
CA LEU A 47 6.73 14.28 -11.19
C LEU A 47 7.38 15.60 -11.61
N GLN A 48 7.25 15.94 -12.88
CA GLN A 48 7.67 17.20 -13.47
C GLN A 48 6.47 17.95 -14.06
N GLU A 49 6.59 19.28 -14.22
CA GLU A 49 5.53 20.07 -14.87
C GLU A 49 5.25 19.60 -16.31
N SER A 50 6.24 19.01 -17.00
CA SER A 50 6.06 18.43 -18.33
C SER A 50 5.11 17.24 -18.36
N ASP A 51 4.83 16.64 -17.21
CA ASP A 51 3.90 15.50 -17.07
C ASP A 51 2.44 15.98 -16.97
N LEU A 52 2.21 17.29 -16.88
CA LEU A 52 0.88 17.87 -16.83
C LEU A 52 0.19 17.83 -18.19
N GLU A 53 -1.02 17.30 -18.19
CA GLU A 53 -2.00 17.43 -19.25
C GLU A 53 -2.89 18.67 -19.03
N PRO A 54 -3.59 19.15 -20.08
CA PRO A 54 -4.58 20.21 -19.94
C PRO A 54 -5.61 19.89 -18.85
N ALA A 55 -5.97 20.91 -18.07
CA ALA A 55 -6.91 20.74 -16.98
C ALA A 55 -8.29 20.30 -17.48
N ARG A 56 -8.86 19.28 -16.83
CA ARG A 56 -10.16 18.70 -17.19
C ARG A 56 -10.86 18.12 -15.95
N PRO A 57 -12.20 18.00 -15.97
CA PRO A 57 -12.91 17.32 -14.90
C PRO A 57 -12.57 15.83 -14.87
N VAL A 58 -12.88 15.19 -13.75
CA VAL A 58 -12.86 13.73 -13.65
C VAL A 58 -13.97 13.19 -14.53
N ASP A 59 -13.65 12.32 -15.49
CA ASP A 59 -14.69 11.70 -16.30
C ASP A 59 -15.45 10.68 -15.44
N LEU A 60 -16.76 10.88 -15.29
CA LEU A 60 -17.66 10.03 -14.52
C LEU A 60 -18.51 9.10 -15.43
N THR A 61 -18.28 9.13 -16.75
CA THR A 61 -19.20 8.55 -17.75
C THR A 61 -18.97 7.07 -18.07
N GLY A 62 -17.98 6.41 -17.43
CA GLY A 62 -17.86 4.95 -17.40
C GLY A 62 -16.76 4.33 -18.24
N GLU A 63 -15.84 5.12 -18.80
CA GLU A 63 -14.53 4.57 -19.17
C GLU A 63 -13.63 4.50 -17.92
N LEU A 64 -12.77 3.48 -17.84
CA LEU A 64 -11.77 3.39 -16.77
C LEU A 64 -10.87 4.62 -16.85
N GLU A 65 -11.10 5.57 -15.96
CA GLU A 65 -10.29 6.78 -15.88
C GLU A 65 -8.93 6.40 -15.30
N GLU A 66 -7.86 6.89 -15.92
CA GLU A 66 -6.50 6.67 -15.45
C GLU A 66 -5.77 8.00 -15.38
N GLY A 67 -5.26 8.33 -14.20
CA GLY A 67 -4.46 9.53 -14.01
C GLY A 67 -4.58 10.06 -12.58
N MET A 68 -3.85 11.14 -12.35
CA MET A 68 -3.87 11.87 -11.09
C MET A 68 -4.48 13.25 -11.33
N PHE A 69 -5.60 13.52 -10.68
CA PHE A 69 -6.31 14.79 -10.72
C PHE A 69 -5.93 15.61 -9.48
N ILE A 70 -5.31 16.76 -9.70
CA ILE A 70 -4.79 17.64 -8.66
C ILE A 70 -5.57 18.95 -8.71
N GLY A 71 -6.32 19.21 -7.65
CA GLY A 71 -7.14 20.40 -7.48
C GLY A 71 -6.95 21.04 -6.12
N ARG A 72 -7.68 22.12 -5.88
CA ARG A 72 -7.73 22.78 -4.57
C ARG A 72 -9.11 22.60 -3.93
N SER A 73 -9.12 22.57 -2.60
CA SER A 73 -10.32 22.76 -1.79
C SER A 73 -9.96 23.73 -0.66
N GLY A 74 -10.38 24.99 -0.81
CA GLY A 74 -9.90 26.09 0.01
C GLY A 74 -8.38 26.25 -0.06
N SER A 75 -7.70 26.24 1.10
CA SER A 75 -6.24 26.28 1.18
C SER A 75 -5.56 24.93 0.92
N SER A 76 -6.33 23.83 0.95
CA SER A 76 -5.82 22.47 0.80
C SER A 76 -5.65 22.10 -0.67
N PHE A 77 -4.74 21.17 -0.94
CA PHE A 77 -4.67 20.44 -2.19
C PHE A 77 -5.40 19.11 -2.04
N VAL A 78 -6.12 18.72 -3.08
CA VAL A 78 -6.83 17.46 -3.18
C VAL A 78 -6.31 16.72 -4.38
N VAL A 79 -5.94 15.47 -4.17
CA VAL A 79 -5.48 14.56 -5.21
C VAL A 79 -6.44 13.37 -5.28
N VAL A 80 -6.99 13.10 -6.46
CA VAL A 80 -7.81 11.93 -6.74
C VAL A 80 -7.14 11.13 -7.84
N GLU A 81 -6.92 9.84 -7.59
CA GLU A 81 -6.28 8.94 -8.54
C GLU A 81 -7.19 7.73 -8.81
N PRO A 82 -8.06 7.81 -9.83
CA PRO A 82 -8.77 6.65 -10.32
C PRO A 82 -7.77 5.62 -10.87
N ASN A 83 -7.86 4.40 -10.36
CA ASN A 83 -6.96 3.28 -10.62
C ASN A 83 -5.48 3.56 -10.32
N GLY A 84 -5.17 4.62 -9.57
CA GLY A 84 -3.84 5.04 -9.17
C GLY A 84 -3.62 4.97 -7.66
N TYR A 85 -2.35 5.03 -7.25
CA TYR A 85 -1.93 4.86 -5.86
C TYR A 85 -0.63 5.61 -5.52
N GLN A 86 -0.18 6.53 -6.38
CA GLN A 86 1.08 7.23 -6.21
C GLN A 86 1.11 7.98 -4.87
N THR A 87 0.02 8.66 -4.51
CA THR A 87 -0.06 9.39 -3.23
C THR A 87 -0.38 8.51 -2.02
N ALA A 88 -0.76 7.24 -2.24
CA ALA A 88 -0.89 6.24 -1.19
C ALA A 88 0.44 5.55 -0.83
N LEU A 89 1.47 5.70 -1.67
CA LEU A 89 2.82 5.26 -1.34
C LEU A 89 3.34 6.05 -0.16
N GLN A 90 3.75 5.35 0.91
CA GLN A 90 4.15 5.97 2.17
C GLN A 90 5.25 7.02 1.94
N GLU A 91 6.29 6.72 1.16
CA GLU A 91 7.38 7.65 0.86
C GLU A 91 6.95 8.90 0.08
N VAL A 92 5.92 8.80 -0.76
CA VAL A 92 5.34 9.95 -1.44
C VAL A 92 4.54 10.76 -0.43
N LEU A 93 3.72 10.12 0.39
CA LEU A 93 2.93 10.78 1.43
C LEU A 93 3.82 11.51 2.45
N LEU A 94 4.93 10.90 2.86
CA LEU A 94 5.94 11.53 3.72
C LEU A 94 6.48 12.80 3.06
N ARG A 95 6.93 12.73 1.79
CA ARG A 95 7.41 13.91 1.05
C ARG A 95 6.34 14.99 0.95
N LEU A 96 5.10 14.61 0.62
CA LEU A 96 3.96 15.52 0.52
C LEU A 96 3.67 16.23 1.85
N SER A 97 3.80 15.52 2.96
CA SER A 97 3.63 16.06 4.31
C SER A 97 4.79 16.97 4.78
N THR A 98 5.85 17.20 3.98
CA THR A 98 6.93 18.11 4.37
C THR A 98 6.42 19.55 4.45
N GLY A 99 6.35 20.12 5.67
CA GLY A 99 5.74 21.44 5.90
C GLY A 99 4.20 21.45 5.84
N ALA A 100 3.58 20.28 5.88
CA ALA A 100 2.14 20.07 5.76
C ALA A 100 1.67 18.92 6.66
N ARG A 101 0.35 18.71 6.71
CA ARG A 101 -0.23 17.41 7.01
C ARG A 101 -0.84 16.81 5.75
N ALA A 102 -0.76 15.51 5.60
CA ALA A 102 -1.35 14.78 4.48
C ALA A 102 -2.14 13.58 5.03
N CYS A 103 -3.34 13.37 4.51
CA CYS A 103 -4.18 12.23 4.83
C CYS A 103 -4.62 11.57 3.53
N SER A 104 -4.38 10.27 3.41
CA SER A 104 -4.68 9.48 2.22
C SER A 104 -5.55 8.30 2.59
N VAL A 105 -6.55 8.02 1.78
CA VAL A 105 -7.29 6.77 1.78
C VAL A 105 -7.17 6.14 0.40
N SER A 106 -6.89 4.85 0.36
CA SER A 106 -6.79 4.07 -0.88
C SER A 106 -7.47 2.73 -0.73
N TRP A 107 -7.98 2.18 -1.82
CA TRP A 107 -8.53 0.82 -1.88
C TRP A 107 -8.46 0.30 -3.31
N GLY A 108 -8.67 -1.01 -3.47
CA GLY A 108 -8.93 -1.59 -4.78
C GLY A 108 -9.66 -2.92 -4.70
N ALA A 109 -10.17 -3.38 -5.85
CA ALA A 109 -10.95 -4.62 -5.94
C ALA A 109 -10.20 -5.84 -5.42
N THR A 110 -8.87 -5.84 -5.55
CA THR A 110 -7.98 -6.92 -5.09
C THR A 110 -6.97 -6.49 -4.02
N THR A 111 -6.94 -5.21 -3.65
CA THR A 111 -5.99 -4.67 -2.67
C THR A 111 -6.75 -4.21 -1.42
N PRO A 112 -6.34 -4.66 -0.22
CA PRO A 112 -6.88 -4.12 1.03
C PRO A 112 -6.81 -2.60 1.04
N GLY A 113 -7.83 -1.97 1.62
CA GLY A 113 -7.84 -0.52 1.72
C GLY A 113 -6.99 -0.08 2.90
N ASP A 114 -6.35 1.07 2.73
CA ASP A 114 -5.42 1.63 3.70
C ASP A 114 -5.74 3.11 3.91
N LEU A 115 -5.66 3.54 5.17
CA LEU A 115 -5.74 4.94 5.57
C LEU A 115 -4.40 5.32 6.17
N GLN A 116 -3.80 6.40 5.67
CA GLN A 116 -2.53 6.92 6.15
C GLN A 116 -2.66 8.40 6.53
N TYR A 117 -1.98 8.79 7.60
CA TYR A 117 -1.89 10.15 8.08
C TYR A 117 -0.44 10.50 8.41
N ALA A 118 0.08 11.52 7.75
CA ALA A 118 1.45 11.98 7.89
C ALA A 118 1.50 13.48 8.17
N VAL A 119 2.46 13.90 8.99
CA VAL A 119 2.66 15.29 9.37
C VAL A 119 4.16 15.58 9.39
N TYR A 120 4.58 16.68 8.75
CA TYR A 120 5.99 17.13 8.72
C TYR A 120 6.99 16.05 8.32
N GLY A 121 6.68 15.27 7.27
CA GLY A 121 7.57 14.24 6.77
C GLY A 121 7.60 12.96 7.59
N ARG A 122 6.65 12.77 8.53
CA ARG A 122 6.59 11.61 9.41
C ARG A 122 5.23 10.94 9.36
N LEU A 123 5.23 9.61 9.27
CA LEU A 123 4.00 8.83 9.38
C LEU A 123 3.53 8.87 10.82
N VAL A 124 2.34 9.44 11.03
CA VAL A 124 1.72 9.54 12.36
C VAL A 124 0.91 8.30 12.63
N THR A 125 -0.02 7.95 11.75
CA THR A 125 -0.78 6.70 11.80
C THR A 125 -1.01 6.12 10.41
N SER A 126 -1.04 4.80 10.30
CA SER A 126 -1.49 4.05 9.14
C SER A 126 -2.23 2.81 9.63
N LEU A 127 -3.32 2.44 8.94
CA LEU A 127 -4.16 1.31 9.27
C LEU A 127 -4.87 0.77 8.04
N ALA A 128 -5.10 -0.55 8.05
CA ALA A 128 -6.03 -1.16 7.11
C ALA A 128 -7.47 -0.77 7.48
N ILE A 129 -8.25 -0.25 6.54
CA ILE A 129 -9.61 0.26 6.81
C ILE A 129 -10.58 -0.84 7.26
N HIS A 130 -10.26 -2.09 6.92
CA HIS A 130 -11.03 -3.29 7.29
C HIS A 130 -10.69 -3.79 8.70
N SER A 131 -9.61 -3.25 9.27
CA SER A 131 -9.02 -3.70 10.53
C SER A 131 -8.35 -2.53 11.25
N PRO A 132 -9.14 -1.55 11.70
CA PRO A 132 -8.64 -0.29 12.26
C PRO A 132 -7.80 -0.46 13.52
N ASP A 133 -7.96 -1.57 14.24
CA ASP A 133 -7.12 -1.93 15.38
C ASP A 133 -5.66 -2.19 14.98
N TRP A 134 -5.39 -2.51 13.71
CA TRP A 134 -4.05 -2.84 13.22
C TRP A 134 -3.38 -1.60 12.66
N ARG A 135 -3.07 -0.70 13.60
CA ARG A 135 -2.53 0.62 13.33
C ARG A 135 -1.08 0.73 13.80
N TYR A 136 -0.28 1.41 13.00
CA TYR A 136 1.14 1.66 13.27
C TYR A 136 1.51 3.10 12.88
N GLY A 137 2.72 3.53 13.23
CA GLY A 137 3.20 4.90 13.01
C GLY A 137 3.77 5.52 14.28
N ALA A 138 4.18 6.78 14.21
CA ALA A 138 4.78 7.47 15.35
C ALA A 138 3.76 7.69 16.50
N GLN A 139 2.48 7.83 16.18
CA GLN A 139 1.37 7.98 17.12
C GLN A 139 0.15 7.23 16.55
N PRO A 140 0.10 5.88 16.67
CA PRO A 140 -0.94 5.08 16.02
C PRO A 140 -2.38 5.49 16.38
N HIS A 141 -2.57 6.00 17.59
CA HIS A 141 -3.86 6.43 18.17
C HIS A 141 -4.24 7.89 17.86
N ALA A 142 -3.50 8.58 16.97
CA ALA A 142 -3.72 10.01 16.71
C ALA A 142 -5.09 10.34 16.07
N LEU A 143 -5.77 9.33 15.50
CA LEU A 143 -7.08 9.48 14.87
C LEU A 143 -8.19 8.75 15.65
N ASP A 144 -7.98 8.40 16.93
CA ASP A 144 -8.97 7.62 17.70
C ASP A 144 -10.34 8.30 17.76
N GLU A 145 -10.38 9.63 17.86
CA GLU A 145 -11.63 10.40 17.85
C GLU A 145 -12.34 10.30 16.50
N GLU A 146 -11.61 10.50 15.39
CA GLU A 146 -12.16 10.41 14.03
C GLU A 146 -12.53 8.97 13.64
N LEU A 147 -11.79 7.96 14.12
CA LEU A 147 -12.05 6.54 13.84
C LEU A 147 -13.32 6.01 14.50
N THR A 148 -13.89 6.72 15.48
CA THR A 148 -15.22 6.37 16.03
C THR A 148 -16.28 6.31 14.93
N VAL A 149 -16.13 7.09 13.85
CA VAL A 149 -17.00 7.03 12.66
C VAL A 149 -16.95 5.64 12.01
N LEU A 150 -15.74 5.09 11.86
CA LEU A 150 -15.51 3.81 11.22
C LEU A 150 -16.17 2.69 12.02
N GLU A 151 -15.99 2.69 13.35
CA GLU A 151 -16.63 1.73 14.25
C GLU A 151 -18.16 1.82 14.18
N GLN A 152 -18.73 3.03 14.26
CA GLN A 152 -20.19 3.23 14.27
C GLN A 152 -20.87 2.77 12.97
N VAL A 153 -20.21 3.00 11.83
CA VAL A 153 -20.76 2.67 10.50
C VAL A 153 -20.61 1.18 10.19
N THR A 154 -19.51 0.55 10.61
CA THR A 154 -19.18 -0.83 10.22
C THR A 154 -19.67 -1.88 11.22
N ALA A 155 -19.90 -1.50 12.49
CA ALA A 155 -20.39 -2.42 13.52
C ALA A 155 -21.72 -3.14 13.19
N PRO A 156 -22.71 -2.51 12.51
CA PRO A 156 -23.96 -3.19 12.15
C PRO A 156 -23.79 -4.28 11.07
N GLU A 157 -22.81 -4.14 10.17
CA GLU A 157 -22.58 -5.05 9.04
C GLU A 157 -21.08 -5.35 8.88
N PRO A 158 -20.48 -6.09 9.82
CA PRO A 158 -19.07 -6.45 9.78
C PRO A 158 -18.80 -7.33 8.56
N GLY A 159 -18.18 -6.75 7.53
CA GLY A 159 -17.82 -7.44 6.30
C GLY A 159 -18.34 -6.84 4.99
N HIS A 160 -19.09 -5.73 5.02
CA HIS A 160 -19.48 -5.02 3.78
C HIS A 160 -18.36 -4.06 3.33
N PRO A 161 -17.58 -4.38 2.28
CA PRO A 161 -16.36 -3.62 1.95
C PRO A 161 -16.63 -2.13 1.66
N ASP A 162 -17.74 -1.83 0.98
CA ASP A 162 -18.10 -0.46 0.61
C ASP A 162 -18.41 0.42 1.84
N LEU A 163 -18.93 -0.16 2.93
CA LEU A 163 -19.17 0.56 4.18
C LEU A 163 -17.85 0.98 4.85
N HIS A 164 -16.85 0.09 4.84
CA HIS A 164 -15.52 0.42 5.36
C HIS A 164 -14.85 1.52 4.54
N THR A 165 -14.95 1.46 3.21
CA THR A 165 -14.43 2.51 2.32
C THR A 165 -15.11 3.85 2.55
N ALA A 166 -16.44 3.89 2.56
CA ALA A 166 -17.21 5.12 2.81
C ALA A 166 -16.88 5.72 4.19
N ALA A 167 -16.73 4.87 5.21
CA ALA A 167 -16.38 5.32 6.54
C ALA A 167 -14.94 5.86 6.61
N ALA A 168 -13.98 5.21 5.94
CA ALA A 168 -12.61 5.71 5.86
C ALA A 168 -12.54 7.07 5.14
N MET A 169 -13.31 7.29 4.07
CA MET A 169 -13.44 8.60 3.45
C MET A 169 -14.03 9.64 4.42
N ALA A 170 -15.03 9.26 5.23
CA ALA A 170 -15.57 10.12 6.27
C ALA A 170 -14.55 10.47 7.37
N VAL A 171 -13.63 9.55 7.71
CA VAL A 171 -12.50 9.81 8.62
C VAL A 171 -11.56 10.86 8.00
N VAL A 172 -11.26 10.79 6.70
CA VAL A 172 -10.44 11.82 6.01
C VAL A 172 -11.14 13.18 6.06
N GLU A 173 -12.45 13.26 5.78
CA GLU A 173 -13.23 14.50 5.90
C GLU A 173 -13.19 15.03 7.34
N ALA A 174 -13.37 14.18 8.36
CA ALA A 174 -13.33 14.59 9.75
C ALA A 174 -11.96 15.14 10.17
N ALA A 175 -10.87 14.45 9.80
CA ALA A 175 -9.51 14.82 10.16
C ALA A 175 -9.03 16.10 9.46
N THR A 176 -9.52 16.36 8.25
CA THR A 176 -9.02 17.44 7.38
C THR A 176 -9.98 18.62 7.21
N GLY A 177 -11.28 18.40 7.44
CA GLY A 177 -12.35 19.32 7.09
C GLY A 177 -12.59 19.44 5.58
N VAL A 178 -11.96 18.60 4.75
CA VAL A 178 -12.08 18.63 3.30
C VAL A 178 -13.02 17.52 2.83
N ARG A 179 -14.11 17.92 2.20
CA ARG A 179 -15.07 17.02 1.57
C ARG A 179 -14.72 16.80 0.10
N LEU A 180 -14.88 15.55 -0.36
CA LEU A 180 -14.88 15.23 -1.78
C LEU A 180 -16.33 15.09 -2.24
N ASP A 181 -16.76 15.96 -3.14
CA ASP A 181 -18.13 16.01 -3.64
C ASP A 181 -18.18 16.06 -5.17
N LEU A 182 -19.40 15.96 -5.70
CA LEU A 182 -19.64 15.99 -7.15
C LEU A 182 -19.22 17.33 -7.77
N ASP A 183 -19.36 18.44 -7.02
CA ASP A 183 -18.97 19.76 -7.49
C ASP A 183 -17.46 19.85 -7.68
N TRP A 184 -16.67 19.26 -6.78
CA TRP A 184 -15.23 19.13 -6.97
C TRP A 184 -14.93 18.26 -8.18
N LEU A 185 -15.52 17.06 -8.31
CA LEU A 185 -15.26 16.14 -9.42
C LEU A 185 -15.58 16.76 -10.81
N ALA A 186 -16.61 17.60 -10.88
CA ALA A 186 -17.06 18.26 -12.11
C ALA A 186 -16.22 19.49 -12.52
N GLN A 187 -15.31 19.97 -11.65
CA GLN A 187 -14.43 21.10 -11.96
C GLN A 187 -13.18 20.65 -12.73
N PRO A 188 -12.62 21.48 -13.63
CA PRO A 188 -11.33 21.19 -14.25
C PRO A 188 -10.18 21.17 -13.24
N HIS A 189 -9.42 20.06 -13.20
CA HIS A 189 -8.24 19.88 -12.36
C HIS A 189 -6.99 19.70 -13.20
N ALA A 190 -5.83 20.02 -12.65
CA ALA A 190 -4.56 19.65 -13.29
C ALA A 190 -4.47 18.12 -13.35
N VAL A 191 -4.10 17.57 -14.50
CA VAL A 191 -4.05 16.12 -14.72
C VAL A 191 -2.63 15.69 -14.97
N VAL A 192 -2.20 14.59 -14.35
CA VAL A 192 -0.98 13.89 -14.70
C VAL A 192 -1.36 12.51 -15.22
N ARG A 193 -1.02 12.22 -16.49
CA ARG A 193 -1.28 10.91 -17.08
C ARG A 193 -0.35 9.87 -16.46
N ARG A 194 -0.86 8.64 -16.34
CA ARG A 194 -0.21 7.50 -15.70
C ARG A 194 1.05 7.00 -16.45
N GLU A 195 2.10 7.81 -16.54
CA GLU A 195 3.42 7.38 -17.03
C GLU A 195 4.60 7.73 -16.10
N ALA A 196 4.38 8.50 -15.04
CA ALA A 196 5.47 8.83 -14.12
C ALA A 196 5.69 7.74 -13.07
N LYS A 197 6.34 6.66 -13.50
CA LYS A 197 7.00 5.70 -12.61
C LYS A 197 8.36 6.28 -12.24
N VAL A 198 8.44 6.96 -11.10
CA VAL A 198 9.74 7.29 -10.50
C VAL A 198 9.82 6.63 -9.13
N PRO A 199 10.53 5.49 -9.00
CA PRO A 199 11.37 5.29 -7.83
C PRO A 199 12.35 6.47 -7.83
N ARG A 200 12.34 7.30 -6.79
CA ARG A 200 13.43 8.26 -6.61
C ARG A 200 14.69 7.40 -6.34
N PRO A 201 15.67 7.32 -7.25
CA PRO A 201 16.79 6.37 -7.10
C PRO A 201 17.70 6.72 -5.91
N ASP A 202 17.52 7.91 -5.31
CA ASP A 202 18.25 8.40 -4.14
C ASP A 202 17.68 7.94 -2.79
N VAL A 203 16.46 7.39 -2.76
CA VAL A 203 15.86 6.82 -1.55
C VAL A 203 15.23 5.47 -1.92
N PRO A 204 15.74 4.33 -1.41
CA PRO A 204 15.06 3.07 -1.57
C PRO A 204 13.61 3.18 -1.12
N SER A 205 12.67 3.00 -2.06
CA SER A 205 11.24 3.14 -1.86
C SER A 205 10.59 1.76 -1.85
N GLY A 206 9.78 1.45 -0.83
CA GLY A 206 9.23 0.12 -0.63
C GLY A 206 10.28 -0.91 -0.17
N GLY A 207 9.87 -2.17 -0.01
CA GLY A 207 10.79 -3.24 0.38
C GLY A 207 11.08 -3.29 1.89
N ILE A 208 12.22 -3.89 2.25
CA ILE A 208 12.58 -4.17 3.65
C ILE A 208 13.02 -2.91 4.42
N VAL A 209 13.36 -1.81 3.74
CA VAL A 209 13.80 -0.54 4.35
C VAL A 209 12.80 0.04 5.36
N GLY A 210 11.50 -0.10 5.10
CA GLY A 210 10.45 0.39 6.00
C GLY A 210 10.28 -0.46 7.25
N LEU A 211 10.71 -1.73 7.21
CA LEU A 211 10.55 -2.71 8.29
C LEU A 211 11.85 -2.91 9.08
N ASP A 212 12.99 -2.88 8.41
CA ASP A 212 14.32 -3.13 8.96
C ASP A 212 15.41 -2.33 8.20
N PRO A 213 15.51 -1.01 8.44
CA PRO A 213 16.42 -0.14 7.69
C PRO A 213 17.91 -0.49 7.86
N ASP A 214 18.31 -1.06 9.01
CA ASP A 214 19.69 -1.53 9.21
C ASP A 214 19.99 -2.80 8.39
N LEU A 215 19.03 -3.72 8.26
CA LEU A 215 19.19 -4.87 7.37
C LEU A 215 19.24 -4.42 5.90
N ASP A 216 18.34 -3.52 5.49
CA ASP A 216 18.33 -2.96 4.13
C ASP A 216 19.69 -2.33 3.77
N ALA A 217 20.21 -1.45 4.63
CA ALA A 217 21.50 -0.81 4.42
C ALA A 217 22.64 -1.82 4.26
N ARG A 218 22.68 -2.87 5.10
CA ARG A 218 23.70 -3.93 5.00
C ARG A 218 23.59 -4.72 3.70
N LEU A 219 22.37 -5.06 3.28
CA LEU A 219 22.13 -5.75 2.02
C LEU A 219 22.60 -4.92 0.83
N ARG A 220 22.26 -3.64 0.77
CA ARG A 220 22.68 -2.74 -0.33
C ARG A 220 24.19 -2.54 -0.42
N LEU A 221 24.90 -2.66 0.71
CA LEU A 221 26.37 -2.59 0.76
C LEU A 221 27.06 -3.93 0.46
N ALA A 222 26.34 -5.04 0.48
CA ALA A 222 26.90 -6.37 0.24
C ALA A 222 27.02 -6.69 -1.26
N ASP A 223 27.93 -7.60 -1.61
CA ASP A 223 28.05 -8.09 -2.98
C ASP A 223 26.75 -8.76 -3.46
N PRO A 224 26.40 -8.67 -4.77
CA PRO A 224 25.16 -9.27 -5.29
C PRO A 224 25.00 -10.77 -5.01
N SER A 225 26.09 -11.53 -4.94
CA SER A 225 26.07 -12.95 -4.57
C SER A 225 25.68 -13.16 -3.10
N VAL A 226 26.14 -12.29 -2.21
CA VAL A 226 25.79 -12.30 -0.79
C VAL A 226 24.34 -11.87 -0.60
N GLN A 227 23.88 -10.85 -1.34
CA GLN A 227 22.48 -10.44 -1.37
C GLN A 227 21.55 -11.59 -1.78
N ALA A 228 21.87 -12.28 -2.88
CA ALA A 228 21.10 -13.43 -3.35
C ALA A 228 21.07 -14.55 -2.31
N HIS A 229 22.20 -14.85 -1.67
CA HIS A 229 22.27 -15.88 -0.63
C HIS A 229 21.49 -15.49 0.64
N ALA A 230 21.52 -14.21 1.02
CA ALA A 230 20.73 -13.66 2.12
C ALA A 230 19.22 -13.80 1.87
N VAL A 231 18.76 -13.43 0.67
CA VAL A 231 17.36 -13.60 0.26
C VAL A 231 16.97 -15.08 0.26
N GLN A 232 17.77 -15.94 -0.37
CA GLN A 232 17.54 -17.39 -0.39
C GLN A 232 17.45 -17.96 1.03
N ARG A 233 18.35 -17.57 1.93
CA ARG A 233 18.38 -18.01 3.32
C ARG A 233 17.10 -17.62 4.06
N ALA A 234 16.66 -16.38 3.95
CA ALA A 234 15.42 -15.90 4.58
C ALA A 234 14.19 -16.64 4.05
N VAL A 235 14.08 -16.78 2.73
CA VAL A 235 12.97 -17.48 2.07
C VAL A 235 12.90 -18.95 2.49
N THR A 236 14.03 -19.67 2.47
CA THR A 236 14.07 -21.07 2.92
C THR A 236 13.67 -21.22 4.39
N GLU A 237 14.10 -20.31 5.26
CA GLU A 237 13.77 -20.35 6.69
C GLU A 237 12.25 -20.22 6.91
N VAL A 238 11.59 -19.23 6.29
CA VAL A 238 10.14 -19.05 6.45
C VAL A 238 9.32 -20.17 5.78
N LEU A 239 9.78 -20.71 4.65
CA LEU A 239 9.14 -21.89 4.05
C LEU A 239 9.25 -23.13 4.96
N THR A 240 10.34 -23.25 5.72
CA THR A 240 10.55 -24.32 6.70
C THR A 240 9.60 -24.15 7.88
N GLN A 241 9.53 -22.94 8.45
CA GLN A 241 8.63 -22.61 9.58
C GLN A 241 7.17 -22.93 9.28
N HIS A 242 6.76 -22.79 8.02
CA HIS A 242 5.39 -22.99 7.55
C HIS A 242 5.18 -24.33 6.83
N GLU A 243 6.11 -25.28 6.93
CA GLU A 243 5.99 -26.64 6.39
C GLU A 243 5.68 -26.69 4.88
N LEU A 244 6.19 -25.72 4.12
CA LEU A 244 5.94 -25.61 2.67
C LEU A 244 6.98 -26.32 1.80
N LEU A 245 8.09 -26.78 2.39
CA LEU A 245 9.20 -27.41 1.65
C LEU A 245 8.81 -28.69 0.88
N ASN A 246 7.73 -29.36 1.27
CA ASN A 246 7.28 -30.59 0.60
C ASN A 246 6.43 -30.30 -0.66
N ASP A 247 5.93 -29.07 -0.83
CA ASP A 247 5.14 -28.71 -2.00
C ASP A 247 6.00 -28.74 -3.27
N PRO A 248 5.58 -29.44 -4.35
CA PRO A 248 6.34 -29.52 -5.59
C PRO A 248 6.68 -28.17 -6.21
N ALA A 249 5.78 -27.19 -6.13
CA ALA A 249 6.01 -25.85 -6.68
C ALA A 249 7.10 -25.10 -5.87
N VAL A 250 7.12 -25.29 -4.56
CA VAL A 250 8.15 -24.71 -3.68
C VAL A 250 9.51 -25.32 -3.96
N ARG A 251 9.60 -26.65 -4.12
CA ARG A 251 10.87 -27.30 -4.46
C ARG A 251 11.43 -26.84 -5.80
N ALA A 252 10.59 -26.81 -6.83
CA ALA A 252 10.98 -26.30 -8.14
C ALA A 252 11.45 -24.84 -8.06
N GLY A 253 10.74 -23.98 -7.32
CA GLY A 253 11.14 -22.60 -7.09
C GLY A 253 12.48 -22.49 -6.34
N LEU A 254 12.70 -23.25 -5.26
CA LEU A 254 13.97 -23.21 -4.53
C LEU A 254 15.16 -23.69 -5.37
N GLU A 255 14.97 -24.70 -6.22
CA GLU A 255 15.99 -25.17 -7.17
C GLU A 255 16.37 -24.08 -8.17
N LEU A 256 15.38 -23.40 -8.77
CA LEU A 256 15.62 -22.29 -9.69
C LEU A 256 16.30 -21.11 -9.00
N LEU A 257 15.89 -20.78 -7.75
CA LEU A 257 16.47 -19.69 -6.98
C LEU A 257 17.93 -19.99 -6.63
N ALA A 258 18.24 -21.22 -6.21
CA ALA A 258 19.59 -21.68 -5.93
C ALA A 258 20.49 -21.65 -7.18
N ALA A 259 19.92 -21.89 -8.36
CA ALA A 259 20.60 -21.79 -9.65
C ALA A 259 20.74 -20.34 -10.17
N GLY A 260 20.22 -19.34 -9.44
CA GLY A 260 20.22 -17.94 -9.86
C GLY A 260 19.27 -17.63 -11.02
N GLN A 261 18.33 -18.52 -11.33
CA GLN A 261 17.39 -18.40 -12.45
C GLN A 261 16.15 -17.57 -12.08
N VAL A 262 16.36 -16.36 -11.58
CA VAL A 262 15.32 -15.45 -11.06
C VAL A 262 14.37 -14.89 -12.12
N THR A 263 14.60 -15.15 -13.40
CA THR A 263 13.70 -14.77 -14.50
C THR A 263 12.84 -15.93 -15.01
N ALA A 264 13.03 -17.14 -14.47
CA ALA A 264 12.22 -18.31 -14.81
C ALA A 264 10.82 -18.21 -14.22
N ASP A 265 9.84 -18.89 -14.82
CA ASP A 265 8.50 -19.08 -14.24
C ASP A 265 8.45 -20.42 -13.49
N PRO A 266 8.56 -20.42 -12.15
CA PRO A 266 8.52 -21.65 -11.35
C PRO A 266 7.18 -22.37 -11.50
N PRO A 267 7.17 -23.62 -11.99
CA PRO A 267 5.93 -24.36 -12.26
C PRO A 267 5.02 -24.47 -11.04
N GLY A 268 3.78 -23.99 -11.19
CA GLY A 268 2.74 -24.08 -10.15
C GLY A 268 2.92 -23.13 -8.97
N LEU A 269 3.95 -22.28 -8.96
CA LEU A 269 4.16 -21.32 -7.87
C LEU A 269 3.38 -20.02 -8.11
N THR A 270 3.26 -19.57 -9.35
CA THR A 270 2.48 -18.36 -9.73
C THR A 270 1.40 -18.67 -10.78
N GLY A 271 0.39 -17.80 -10.90
CA GLY A 271 -0.75 -17.98 -11.82
C GLY A 271 -2.05 -18.42 -11.11
N ARG A 272 -3.17 -18.45 -11.84
CA ARG A 272 -4.53 -18.59 -11.27
C ARG A 272 -4.73 -19.83 -10.40
N ASP A 273 -4.14 -20.96 -10.78
CA ASP A 273 -4.28 -22.25 -10.09
C ASP A 273 -3.03 -22.61 -9.25
N SER A 274 -2.19 -21.61 -8.96
CA SER A 274 -0.91 -21.81 -8.28
C SER A 274 -1.03 -22.01 -6.77
N LEU A 275 0.07 -22.42 -6.15
CA LEU A 275 0.18 -22.46 -4.69
C LEU A 275 -0.15 -21.09 -4.06
N THR A 276 0.42 -20.01 -4.58
CA THR A 276 0.21 -18.66 -4.03
C THR A 276 -1.26 -18.25 -4.11
N SER A 277 -1.93 -18.50 -5.24
CA SER A 277 -3.37 -18.22 -5.39
C SER A 277 -4.25 -19.08 -4.49
N ARG A 278 -3.95 -20.37 -4.32
CA ARG A 278 -4.70 -21.25 -3.40
C ARG A 278 -4.58 -20.80 -1.95
N LEU A 279 -3.37 -20.43 -1.51
CA LEU A 279 -3.14 -19.92 -0.15
C LEU A 279 -3.78 -18.54 0.06
N GLN A 280 -3.78 -17.68 -0.96
CA GLN A 280 -4.48 -16.41 -0.93
C GLN A 280 -5.98 -16.60 -0.75
N VAL A 281 -6.61 -17.46 -1.55
CA VAL A 281 -8.05 -17.74 -1.46
C VAL A 281 -8.43 -18.30 -0.10
N ASP A 282 -7.63 -19.22 0.45
CA ASP A 282 -7.86 -19.77 1.80
C ASP A 282 -7.78 -18.71 2.90
N TYR A 283 -6.80 -17.81 2.81
CA TYR A 283 -6.71 -16.66 3.71
C TYR A 283 -7.89 -15.70 3.52
N GLU A 284 -8.20 -15.29 2.29
CA GLU A 284 -9.24 -14.30 1.99
C GLU A 284 -10.63 -14.76 2.41
N ALA A 285 -10.93 -16.06 2.27
CA ALA A 285 -12.19 -16.63 2.72
C ALA A 285 -12.44 -16.45 4.22
N ARG A 286 -11.40 -16.14 5.01
CA ARG A 286 -11.44 -16.13 6.48
C ARG A 286 -10.67 -14.97 7.10
N ARG A 287 -10.29 -13.97 6.31
CA ARG A 287 -9.37 -12.87 6.69
C ARG A 287 -9.87 -11.95 7.80
N PHE A 288 -11.15 -12.06 8.16
CA PHE A 288 -11.80 -11.29 9.23
C PHE A 288 -12.06 -12.12 10.49
N GLU A 289 -11.72 -13.42 10.50
CA GLU A 289 -11.91 -14.29 11.67
C GLU A 289 -10.81 -14.08 12.73
N VAL A 290 -9.60 -13.72 12.31
CA VAL A 290 -8.40 -13.63 13.15
C VAL A 290 -7.57 -12.43 12.73
N HIS A 291 -6.88 -11.80 13.67
CA HIS A 291 -5.85 -10.79 13.39
C HIS A 291 -4.77 -11.38 12.45
N PRO A 292 -4.27 -10.74 11.38
CA PRO A 292 -3.54 -11.41 10.33
C PRO A 292 -2.09 -11.64 10.73
N ASP A 293 -1.56 -10.83 11.63
CA ASP A 293 -0.28 -11.11 12.29
C ASP A 293 -0.37 -12.37 13.18
N GLN A 294 -1.59 -12.80 13.53
CA GLN A 294 -1.87 -14.03 14.27
C GLN A 294 -2.49 -15.12 13.39
N ASP A 295 -2.79 -14.84 12.12
CA ASP A 295 -3.45 -15.77 11.22
C ASP A 295 -2.41 -16.68 10.53
N PRO A 296 -2.35 -17.98 10.89
CA PRO A 296 -1.39 -18.90 10.28
C PRO A 296 -1.60 -19.05 8.77
N ARG A 297 -2.81 -18.82 8.25
CA ARG A 297 -3.10 -18.86 6.81
C ARG A 297 -2.40 -17.72 6.09
N ARG A 298 -2.44 -16.51 6.65
CA ARG A 298 -1.69 -15.36 6.11
C ARG A 298 -0.20 -15.64 6.18
N ALA A 299 0.32 -16.13 7.30
CA ALA A 299 1.75 -16.41 7.43
C ALA A 299 2.24 -17.44 6.40
N ARG A 300 1.46 -18.51 6.15
CA ARG A 300 1.71 -19.48 5.06
C ARG A 300 1.66 -18.83 3.68
N TRP A 301 0.65 -18.00 3.40
CA TRP A 301 0.56 -17.28 2.13
C TRP A 301 1.75 -16.35 1.91
N GLN A 302 2.15 -15.58 2.93
CA GLN A 302 3.32 -14.70 2.89
C GLN A 302 4.62 -15.50 2.67
N ALA A 303 4.78 -16.68 3.27
CA ALA A 303 5.93 -17.53 3.03
C ALA A 303 6.04 -17.98 1.55
N ALA A 304 4.91 -18.34 0.93
CA ALA A 304 4.87 -18.66 -0.50
C ALA A 304 5.13 -17.43 -1.39
N GLN A 305 4.60 -16.26 -1.02
CA GLN A 305 4.86 -14.99 -1.71
C GLN A 305 6.33 -14.56 -1.61
N ALA A 306 7.02 -14.88 -0.53
CA ALA A 306 8.46 -14.63 -0.39
C ALA A 306 9.26 -15.36 -1.47
N LEU A 307 8.91 -16.61 -1.79
CA LEU A 307 9.53 -17.34 -2.90
C LEU A 307 9.08 -16.79 -4.26
N ALA A 308 7.77 -16.56 -4.46
CA ALA A 308 7.24 -16.11 -5.75
C ALA A 308 7.78 -14.74 -6.18
N SER A 309 7.90 -13.79 -5.25
CA SER A 309 8.44 -12.45 -5.51
C SER A 309 9.92 -12.44 -5.87
N ALA A 310 10.66 -13.53 -5.61
CA ALA A 310 12.04 -13.67 -6.09
C ALA A 310 12.12 -13.90 -7.61
N PHE A 311 11.04 -14.39 -8.25
CA PHE A 311 10.95 -14.66 -9.69
C PHE A 311 10.21 -13.59 -10.49
N LYS A 312 9.40 -12.80 -9.78
CA LYS A 312 8.76 -11.61 -10.31
C LYS A 312 9.26 -10.44 -9.48
N PRO A 313 10.52 -10.00 -9.70
CA PRO A 313 11.03 -8.84 -8.99
C PRO A 313 10.00 -7.72 -9.16
N HIS A 314 9.39 -7.34 -8.04
CA HIS A 314 8.54 -6.16 -8.04
C HIS A 314 9.43 -5.03 -8.53
N TRP A 315 8.91 -4.24 -9.46
CA TRP A 315 9.61 -3.17 -10.14
C TRP A 315 10.12 -2.05 -9.22
N TYR A 316 9.93 -2.20 -7.90
CA TYR A 316 10.35 -1.29 -6.86
C TYR A 316 11.56 -1.77 -6.04
N ASP A 317 11.71 -3.07 -5.75
CA ASP A 317 12.82 -3.55 -4.90
C ASP A 317 13.15 -5.04 -5.10
N VAL A 318 14.45 -5.33 -5.26
CA VAL A 318 15.02 -6.69 -5.30
C VAL A 318 14.91 -7.40 -3.95
N PHE A 319 14.68 -6.66 -2.86
CA PHE A 319 14.48 -7.21 -1.51
C PHE A 319 13.01 -7.43 -1.13
N GLN A 320 12.07 -7.33 -2.09
CA GLN A 320 10.67 -7.66 -1.84
C GLN A 320 10.44 -9.06 -1.21
N PRO A 321 11.19 -10.12 -1.55
CA PRO A 321 11.12 -11.39 -0.83
C PRO A 321 11.26 -11.28 0.70
N LEU A 322 12.07 -10.33 1.18
CA LEU A 322 12.30 -10.13 2.61
C LEU A 322 11.12 -9.46 3.31
N VAL A 323 10.32 -8.65 2.61
CA VAL A 323 9.07 -8.09 3.15
C VAL A 323 8.08 -9.22 3.45
N HIS A 324 7.91 -10.12 2.49
CA HIS A 324 7.05 -11.28 2.67
C HIS A 324 7.61 -12.24 3.73
N ALA A 325 8.93 -12.44 3.79
CA ALA A 325 9.57 -13.21 4.85
C ALA A 325 9.37 -12.59 6.24
N TYR A 326 9.41 -11.25 6.36
CA TYR A 326 9.12 -10.54 7.61
C TYR A 326 7.71 -10.86 8.11
N PHE A 327 6.69 -10.70 7.26
CA PHE A 327 5.31 -10.99 7.64
C PHE A 327 5.05 -12.49 7.88
N ALA A 328 5.72 -13.37 7.15
CA ALA A 328 5.64 -14.81 7.39
C ALA A 328 6.26 -15.21 8.73
N ALA A 329 7.38 -14.59 9.12
CA ALA A 329 8.09 -14.93 10.34
C ALA A 329 7.40 -14.39 11.60
N GLY A 330 6.72 -13.24 11.52
CA GLY A 330 6.08 -12.61 12.68
C GLY A 330 7.06 -12.43 13.84
N ASP A 331 6.71 -12.93 15.02
CA ASP A 331 7.57 -12.90 16.21
C ASP A 331 8.90 -13.65 16.06
N GLN A 332 9.04 -14.53 15.06
CA GLN A 332 10.28 -15.23 14.76
C GLN A 332 11.23 -14.42 13.86
N TRP A 333 10.82 -13.24 13.38
CA TRP A 333 11.66 -12.39 12.52
C TRP A 333 13.06 -12.12 13.11
N PRO A 334 13.24 -11.82 14.42
CA PRO A 334 14.58 -11.63 14.98
C PRO A 334 15.53 -12.83 14.78
N SER A 335 15.00 -14.06 14.70
CA SER A 335 15.79 -15.26 14.41
C SER A 335 16.20 -15.32 12.94
N VAL A 336 15.24 -15.11 12.02
CA VAL A 336 15.48 -15.05 10.57
C VAL A 336 16.49 -13.95 10.25
N ARG A 337 16.26 -12.74 10.79
CA ARG A 337 17.15 -11.58 10.67
C ARG A 337 18.58 -11.90 11.11
N ARG A 338 18.76 -12.61 12.24
CA ARG A 338 20.09 -12.99 12.74
C ARG A 338 20.80 -13.94 11.77
N ALA A 339 20.07 -14.90 11.21
CA ALA A 339 20.62 -15.83 10.22
C ALA A 339 21.06 -15.10 8.94
N VAL A 340 20.26 -14.14 8.47
CA VAL A 340 20.60 -13.31 7.30
C VAL A 340 21.81 -12.42 7.61
N LYS A 341 21.83 -11.75 8.75
CA LYS A 341 22.94 -10.88 9.16
C LYS A 341 24.27 -11.61 9.27
N GLY A 342 24.26 -12.88 9.68
CA GLY A 342 25.48 -13.70 9.72
C GLY A 342 26.16 -13.86 8.36
N LEU A 343 25.44 -13.63 7.26
CA LEU A 343 25.97 -13.64 5.90
C LEU A 343 26.54 -12.28 5.45
N LEU A 344 26.19 -11.20 6.14
CA LEU A 344 26.44 -9.81 5.71
C LEU A 344 27.65 -9.15 6.39
N GLY A 345 28.31 -9.82 7.34
CA GLY A 345 29.47 -9.26 8.08
C GLY A 345 29.08 -8.40 9.26
#